data_AF-A0A009PS00-F1
#
_entry.id   AF-A0A009PS00-F1
#
_cell.length_a   1.000
_cell.length_b   1.000
_cell.length_c   1.000
_cell.angle_alpha   90.00
_cell.angle_beta   90.00
_cell.angle_gamma   90.00
#
_symmetry.space_group_name_H-M   'P 1'
#
loop_
_entity.id
_entity.type
_entity.pdbx_description
1 polymer ?
#
loop_
_entity_poly.entity_id
_entity_poly.type
_entity_poly.pdbx_seq_one_letter_code
_entity_poly.pdbx_strand_id
1 'polypeptide(L)'
;AKPWKDQQARSIERNELLKTVKRLGRSLWKKWSGYHRRSLVETKMHCIKLLGDKLTARSFPSQVNEIHARMAVLNKFTELGRPHTQVVS
;
A
#
# COMPACT_ATOMS: atom_id res chain seq x y z
N ALA A 1 -14.79 -13.22 -9.70
CA ALA A 1 -15.27 -12.01 -10.38
C ALA A 1 -15.59 -12.36 -11.83
N LYS A 2 -16.64 -11.76 -12.41
CA LYS A 2 -16.98 -11.99 -13.83
C LYS A 2 -16.03 -11.20 -14.73
N PRO A 3 -15.62 -11.74 -15.89
CA PRO A 3 -14.83 -11.00 -16.86
C PRO A 3 -15.67 -9.86 -17.46
N TRP A 4 -15.00 -8.77 -17.79
CA TRP A 4 -15.61 -7.65 -18.49
C TRP A 4 -15.72 -7.96 -19.99
N LYS A 5 -16.74 -7.41 -20.65
CA LYS A 5 -17.09 -7.75 -22.05
C LYS A 5 -16.43 -6.81 -23.06
N ASP A 6 -15.98 -5.63 -22.65
CA ASP A 6 -15.33 -4.66 -23.52
C ASP A 6 -13.89 -5.09 -23.84
N GLN A 7 -13.41 -4.68 -25.02
CA GLN A 7 -12.07 -5.03 -25.53
C GLN A 7 -11.02 -3.94 -25.27
N GLN A 8 -11.24 -3.06 -24.30
CA GLN A 8 -10.19 -2.11 -23.91
C GLN A 8 -8.98 -2.87 -23.35
N ALA A 9 -7.76 -2.37 -23.61
CA ALA A 9 -6.53 -3.00 -23.14
C ALA A 9 -6.57 -3.32 -21.63
N ARG A 10 -7.05 -2.37 -20.81
CA ARG A 10 -7.23 -2.55 -19.37
C ARG A 10 -8.19 -3.68 -19.00
N SER A 11 -9.27 -3.86 -19.76
CA SER A 11 -10.25 -4.93 -19.55
C SER A 11 -9.63 -6.29 -19.88
N ILE A 12 -8.89 -6.38 -20.99
CA ILE A 12 -8.16 -7.59 -21.39
C ILE A 12 -7.15 -7.98 -20.31
N GLU A 13 -6.29 -7.06 -19.87
CA GLU A 13 -5.30 -7.30 -18.82
C GLU A 13 -5.94 -7.77 -17.51
N ARG A 14 -7.03 -7.11 -17.09
CA ARG A 14 -7.80 -7.52 -15.91
C ARG A 14 -8.37 -8.92 -16.07
N ASN A 15 -8.95 -9.22 -17.22
CA ASN A 15 -9.55 -10.53 -17.48
C ASN A 15 -8.49 -11.64 -17.49
N GLU A 16 -7.31 -11.40 -18.05
CA GLU A 16 -6.17 -12.34 -18.00
C GLU A 16 -5.66 -12.55 -16.57
N LEU A 17 -5.60 -11.48 -15.76
CA LEU A 17 -5.30 -11.59 -14.33
C LEU A 17 -6.36 -12.44 -13.60
N LEU A 18 -7.65 -12.24 -13.90
CA LEU A 18 -8.72 -13.05 -13.31
C LEU A 18 -8.62 -14.53 -13.71
N LYS A 19 -8.30 -14.83 -14.97
CA LYS A 19 -8.03 -16.20 -15.44
C LYS A 19 -6.84 -16.82 -14.70
N THR A 20 -5.76 -16.06 -14.55
CA THR A 20 -4.54 -16.49 -13.85
C THR A 20 -4.83 -16.80 -12.38
N VAL A 21 -5.57 -15.93 -11.69
CA VAL A 21 -5.99 -16.15 -10.29
C VAL A 21 -6.91 -17.36 -10.17
N LYS A 22 -7.82 -17.58 -11.12
CA LYS A 22 -8.72 -18.74 -11.13
C LYS A 22 -7.94 -20.05 -11.32
N ARG A 23 -6.89 -20.05 -12.15
CA ARG A 23 -6.05 -21.23 -12.43
C ARG A 23 -5.08 -21.56 -11.30
N LEU A 24 -4.37 -20.54 -10.77
CA LEU A 24 -3.23 -20.72 -9.86
C LEU A 24 -3.59 -20.50 -8.39
N GLY A 25 -4.76 -19.93 -8.11
CA GLY A 25 -5.17 -19.53 -6.78
C GLY A 25 -4.65 -18.15 -6.36
N ARG A 26 -5.41 -17.49 -5.49
CA ARG A 26 -5.15 -16.11 -5.06
C ARG A 26 -3.86 -15.97 -4.24
N SER A 27 -3.55 -16.93 -3.38
CA SER A 27 -2.36 -16.92 -2.52
C SER A 27 -1.07 -16.93 -3.35
N LEU A 28 -0.99 -17.85 -4.33
CA LEU A 28 0.17 -17.99 -5.21
C LEU A 28 0.34 -16.74 -6.09
N TRP A 29 -0.75 -16.28 -6.71
CA TRP A 29 -0.73 -15.04 -7.49
C TRP A 29 -0.25 -13.83 -6.68
N LYS A 30 -0.73 -13.67 -5.43
CA LYS A 30 -0.27 -12.57 -4.55
C LYS A 30 1.21 -12.63 -4.23
N LYS A 31 1.77 -13.83 -4.08
CA LYS A 31 3.19 -14.04 -3.81
C LYS A 31 4.04 -13.68 -5.04
N TRP A 32 3.66 -14.18 -6.22
CA TRP A 32 4.42 -13.97 -7.46
C TRP A 32 4.35 -12.53 -7.98
N SER A 33 3.18 -11.89 -7.86
CA SER A 33 3.01 -10.49 -8.29
C SER A 33 3.65 -9.46 -7.36
N GLY A 34 4.20 -9.88 -6.20
CA GLY A 34 4.67 -8.96 -5.17
C GLY A 34 3.55 -8.09 -4.58
N TYR A 35 2.29 -8.50 -4.72
CA TYR A 35 1.11 -7.71 -4.32
C TYR A 35 1.14 -7.36 -2.83
N HIS A 36 1.64 -8.25 -1.98
CA HIS A 36 1.75 -7.97 -0.55
C HIS A 36 2.63 -6.75 -0.27
N ARG A 37 3.80 -6.66 -0.91
CA ARG A 37 4.71 -5.51 -0.75
C ARG A 37 4.08 -4.22 -1.27
N ARG A 38 3.40 -4.27 -2.41
CA ARG A 38 2.66 -3.10 -2.95
C ARG A 38 1.57 -2.64 -2.00
N SER A 39 0.77 -3.56 -1.47
CA SER A 39 -0.30 -3.25 -0.52
C SER A 39 0.22 -2.63 0.77
N LEU A 40 1.39 -3.06 1.28
CA LEU A 40 2.03 -2.43 2.45
C LEU A 40 2.44 -0.98 2.15
N VAL A 41 3.03 -0.73 0.98
CA VAL A 41 3.40 0.63 0.56
C VAL A 41 2.16 1.50 0.38
N GLU A 42 1.13 1.02 -0.30
CA GLU A 42 -0.14 1.75 -0.47
C GLU A 42 -0.77 2.10 0.88
N THR A 43 -0.74 1.18 1.84
CA THR A 43 -1.22 1.42 3.21
C THR A 43 -0.40 2.49 3.91
N LYS A 44 0.93 2.44 3.83
CA LYS A 44 1.80 3.47 4.42
C LYS A 44 1.62 4.84 3.75
N MET A 45 1.46 4.88 2.43
CA MET A 45 1.14 6.11 1.69
C MET A 45 -0.22 6.69 2.09
N HIS A 46 -1.23 5.84 2.32
CA HIS A 46 -2.51 6.28 2.87
C HIS A 46 -2.33 6.95 4.25
N CYS A 47 -1.55 6.36 5.16
CA CYS A 47 -1.24 6.99 6.45
C CYS A 47 -0.54 8.35 6.30
N ILE A 48 0.38 8.50 5.33
CA ILE A 48 1.05 9.78 5.05
C ILE A 48 0.04 10.83 4.57
N LYS A 49 -0.97 10.44 3.77
CA LYS A 49 -2.03 11.33 3.30
C LYS A 49 -3.02 11.72 4.40
N LEU A 50 -3.25 10.86 5.39
CA LEU A 50 -4.06 11.22 6.56
C LEU A 50 -3.44 12.36 7.38
N LEU A 51 -2.10 12.51 7.34
CA LEU A 51 -1.40 13.64 7.95
C LEU A 51 -1.43 14.91 7.08
N GLY A 52 -1.90 14.80 5.84
CA GLY A 52 -2.06 15.90 4.90
C GLY A 52 -2.21 15.38 3.47
N ASP A 53 -3.31 15.71 2.78
CA ASP A 53 -3.60 15.14 1.47
C ASP A 53 -2.59 15.61 0.38
N LYS A 54 -2.05 16.82 0.53
CA LYS A 54 -1.12 17.45 -0.41
C LYS A 54 0.12 17.99 0.31
N LEU A 55 1.18 18.23 -0.46
CA LEU A 55 2.36 18.96 0.02
C LEU A 55 2.13 20.46 -0.18
N THR A 56 2.48 21.25 0.82
CA THR A 56 2.22 22.71 0.83
C THR A 56 3.49 23.53 0.67
N ALA A 57 4.65 22.92 0.94
CA ALA A 57 5.94 23.57 0.76
C ALA A 57 6.20 23.97 -0.71
N ARG A 58 6.75 25.18 -0.90
CA ARG A 58 6.97 25.79 -2.23
C ARG A 58 8.18 25.24 -2.98
N SER A 59 9.22 24.82 -2.27
CA SER A 59 10.45 24.30 -2.87
C SER A 59 10.57 22.80 -2.67
N PHE A 60 11.20 22.10 -3.61
CA PHE A 60 11.41 20.65 -3.52
C PHE A 60 12.14 20.23 -2.24
N PRO A 61 13.22 20.90 -1.77
CA PRO A 61 13.86 20.54 -0.50
C PRO A 61 12.89 20.65 0.70
N SER A 62 12.04 21.67 0.72
CA SER A 62 11.06 21.84 1.79
C SER A 62 9.94 20.80 1.72
N GLN A 63 9.56 20.34 0.52
CA GLN A 63 8.62 19.23 0.34
C GLN A 63 9.19 17.91 0.86
N VAL A 64 10.48 17.66 0.65
CA VAL A 64 11.18 16.49 1.21
C VAL A 64 11.15 16.55 2.74
N ASN A 65 11.42 17.72 3.33
CA ASN A 65 11.35 17.91 4.78
C ASN A 65 9.92 17.71 5.32
N GLU A 66 8.89 18.16 4.60
CA GLU A 66 7.49 17.93 4.95
C GLU A 66 7.16 16.42 5.01
N ILE A 67 7.62 15.64 4.03
CA ILE A 67 7.48 14.18 4.03
C ILE A 67 8.25 13.54 5.19
N HIS A 68 9.50 13.95 5.44
CA HIS A 68 10.30 13.44 6.56
C HIS A 68 9.62 13.69 7.92
N ALA A 69 9.05 14.88 8.13
CA ALA A 69 8.30 15.19 9.34
C ALA A 69 7.10 14.26 9.51
N ARG A 70 6.31 14.03 8.45
CA ARG A 70 5.18 13.08 8.48
C ARG A 70 5.64 11.65 8.79
N MET A 71 6.77 11.22 8.21
CA MET A 71 7.36 9.92 8.52
C MET A 71 7.78 9.81 9.99
N ALA A 72 8.37 10.86 10.57
CA ALA A 72 8.73 10.89 11.99
C ALA A 72 7.49 10.73 12.90
N VAL A 73 6.38 11.40 12.57
CA VAL A 73 5.10 11.24 13.29
C VAL A 73 4.58 9.80 13.19
N LEU A 74 4.57 9.21 11.99
CA LEU A 74 4.10 7.82 11.80
C LEU A 74 4.98 6.80 12.52
N ASN A 75 6.29 7.03 12.57
CA ASN A 75 7.21 6.20 13.34
C ASN A 75 6.89 6.29 14.83
N LYS A 76 6.59 7.50 15.35
CA LYS A 76 6.20 7.67 16.74
C LYS A 76 4.88 6.97 17.07
N PHE A 77 3.88 7.05 16.21
CA PHE A 77 2.64 6.27 16.39
C PHE A 77 2.89 4.76 16.38
N THR A 78 3.81 4.28 15.54
CA THR A 78 4.17 2.85 15.50
C THR A 78 4.86 2.40 16.79
N GLU A 79 5.71 3.25 17.37
CA GLU A 79 6.34 3.00 18.66
C GLU A 79 5.31 2.96 19.79
N LEU A 80 4.44 3.95 19.87
CA LEU A 80 3.41 4.06 20.91
C LEU A 80 2.34 2.96 20.82
N GLY A 81 1.99 2.53 19.61
CA GLY A 81 1.00 1.47 19.38
C GLY A 81 1.55 0.05 19.53
N ARG A 82 2.85 -0.13 19.80
CA ARG A 82 3.44 -1.45 19.97
C ARG A 82 3.04 -2.02 21.34
N PRO A 83 2.32 -3.16 21.40
CA PRO A 83 2.00 -3.79 22.68
C PRO A 83 3.28 -4.28 23.36
N HIS A 84 3.36 -4.09 24.68
CA HIS A 84 4.44 -4.63 25.49
C HIS A 84 3.98 -5.94 26.14
N THR A 85 4.35 -7.06 25.54
CA THR A 85 4.06 -8.39 26.10
C THR A 85 5.14 -8.77 27.10
N GLN A 86 4.75 -9.00 28.35
CA GLN A 86 5.64 -9.53 29.38
C GLN A 86 5.24 -10.97 29.70
N VAL A 87 6.23 -11.86 29.79
CA VAL A 87 6.03 -13.22 30.30
C VAL A 87 6.01 -13.12 31.82
N VAL A 88 4.87 -13.42 32.43
CA VAL A 88 4.73 -13.45 33.89
C VAL A 88 5.13 -14.85 34.36
N SER A 89 6.04 -14.93 35.34
CA SER A 89 6.44 -16.17 36.02
C SER A 89 5.54 -16.47 37.21
#